data_AF-E3ZUB6-F1
#
_entry.id   AF-E3ZUB6-F1
#
_cell.length_a   1.000
_cell.length_b   1.000
_cell.length_c   1.000
_cell.angle_alpha   90.00
_cell.angle_beta   90.00
_cell.angle_gamma   90.00
#
_symmetry.space_group_name_H-M   'P 1'
#
loop_
_entity.id
_entity.type
_entity.pdbx_description
1 polymer ?
#
loop_
_entity_poly.entity_id
_entity_poly.type
_entity_poly.pdbx_seq_one_letter_code
_entity_poly.pdbx_strand_id
1 'polypeptide(L)'
;FVPLITMFIVVPVTLIVIGPLGTFVGDGISGGINWLLNNGGLFAGLILGGAMAIIVMTGMHYAIVPFVISNLAKYGYDKFLPLTYISNMSQAGATFGVFFRSKDKKVKSLAFSTGLTALMGVTEPAMYGINIVYKRPFMASLIGGAAGGGFAMLFGVKAYVLTGNGGIPGLPGLVGDTFVYALIAMALAFVVSLIFSYIFGIDETVAISDLEETPNTVQVDETLNAPVYGEIKNIKEVSDATFADEMMGKSAAFLPTEGKLFSPVNGTIISLFKTKHAIAIKSDSGAEILLHVGIDTVKLDGEYFEAHVKTGDIVEQGDLLLTFDADKIKENYDLTTIMAVTNTNDYAAVELVGAGVTTPESQVLELRSEANNE
;
A
#
# COMPACT_ATOMS: atom_id res chain seq x y z
N PHE A 1 -32.14 -17.21 8.61
CA PHE A 1 -31.69 -18.62 8.69
C PHE A 1 -30.53 -18.95 7.74
N VAL A 2 -30.41 -18.33 6.57
CA VAL A 2 -29.31 -18.59 5.62
C VAL A 2 -27.91 -18.44 6.25
N PRO A 3 -27.57 -17.35 6.98
CA PRO A 3 -26.24 -17.21 7.59
C PRO A 3 -25.90 -18.31 8.60
N LEU A 4 -26.89 -18.74 9.38
CA LEU A 4 -26.74 -19.80 10.39
C LEU A 4 -26.46 -21.16 9.73
N ILE A 5 -27.24 -21.51 8.69
CA ILE A 5 -27.09 -22.77 7.95
C ILE A 5 -25.76 -22.78 7.19
N THR A 6 -25.36 -21.64 6.61
CA THR A 6 -24.05 -21.50 5.96
C THR A 6 -22.91 -21.74 6.95
N MET A 7 -22.92 -21.10 8.13
CA MET A 7 -21.90 -21.35 9.15
C MET A 7 -21.91 -22.81 9.63
N PHE A 8 -23.09 -23.39 9.83
CA PHE A 8 -23.24 -24.77 10.28
C PHE A 8 -22.70 -25.80 9.29
N ILE A 9 -22.71 -25.50 7.98
CA ILE A 9 -22.16 -26.38 6.94
C ILE A 9 -20.69 -26.05 6.66
N VAL A 10 -20.36 -24.78 6.47
CA VAL A 10 -19.03 -24.33 6.07
C VAL A 10 -18.01 -24.57 7.17
N VAL A 11 -18.34 -24.33 8.45
CA VAL A 11 -17.37 -24.52 9.55
C VAL A 11 -16.94 -25.99 9.67
N PRO A 12 -17.83 -26.99 9.75
CA PRO A 12 -17.43 -28.38 9.78
C PRO A 12 -16.72 -28.85 8.51
N VAL A 13 -17.18 -28.45 7.31
CA VAL A 13 -16.50 -28.81 6.05
C VAL A 13 -15.09 -28.23 6.02
N THR A 14 -14.94 -26.97 6.48
CA THR A 14 -13.63 -26.31 6.53
C THR A 14 -12.71 -27.02 7.52
N LEU A 15 -13.18 -27.40 8.71
CA LEU A 15 -12.33 -28.03 9.72
C LEU A 15 -12.06 -29.52 9.47
N ILE A 16 -13.00 -30.26 8.89
CA ILE A 16 -12.90 -31.72 8.68
C ILE A 16 -12.25 -32.05 7.34
N VAL A 17 -12.53 -31.28 6.30
CA VAL A 17 -12.07 -31.58 4.93
C VAL A 17 -10.97 -30.61 4.51
N ILE A 18 -11.25 -29.31 4.52
CA ILE A 18 -10.30 -28.31 3.98
C ILE A 18 -9.07 -28.17 4.86
N GLY A 19 -9.22 -28.23 6.19
CA GLY A 19 -8.14 -28.13 7.16
C GLY A 19 -7.11 -29.24 6.96
N PRO A 20 -7.49 -30.53 7.09
CA PRO A 20 -6.56 -31.64 6.88
C PRO A 20 -5.98 -31.71 5.47
N LEU A 21 -6.78 -31.43 4.44
CA LEU A 21 -6.29 -31.36 3.06
C LEU A 21 -5.25 -30.23 2.90
N GLY A 22 -5.54 -29.06 3.46
CA GLY A 22 -4.65 -27.91 3.48
C GLY A 22 -3.36 -28.19 4.24
N THR A 23 -3.42 -28.90 5.37
CA THR A 23 -2.23 -29.37 6.09
C THR A 23 -1.42 -30.34 5.26
N PHE A 24 -2.05 -31.35 4.64
CA PHE A 24 -1.34 -32.34 3.81
C PHE A 24 -0.63 -31.69 2.61
N VAL A 25 -1.34 -30.83 1.87
CA VAL A 25 -0.76 -30.07 0.75
C VAL A 25 0.32 -29.11 1.24
N GLY A 26 0.04 -28.41 2.35
CA GLY A 26 0.97 -27.49 3.00
C GLY A 26 2.27 -28.16 3.43
N ASP A 27 2.20 -29.34 4.04
CA ASP A 27 3.36 -30.14 4.45
C ASP A 27 4.18 -30.61 3.24
N GLY A 28 3.52 -31.01 2.15
CA GLY A 28 4.17 -31.37 0.89
C GLY A 28 4.95 -30.20 0.27
N ILE A 29 4.30 -29.04 0.13
CA ILE A 29 4.92 -27.81 -0.38
C ILE A 29 6.06 -27.37 0.54
N SER A 30 5.83 -27.35 1.85
CA SER A 30 6.81 -26.99 2.87
C SER A 30 8.03 -27.90 2.81
N GLY A 31 7.83 -29.21 2.62
CA GLY A 31 8.89 -30.19 2.44
C GLY A 31 9.74 -29.89 1.21
N GLY A 32 9.11 -29.56 0.08
CA GLY A 32 9.79 -29.18 -1.16
C GLY A 32 10.62 -27.90 -1.02
N ILE A 33 10.04 -26.85 -0.44
CA ILE A 33 10.76 -25.58 -0.18
C ILE A 33 11.91 -25.80 0.79
N ASN A 34 11.70 -26.55 1.87
CA ASN A 34 12.76 -26.87 2.83
C ASN A 34 13.87 -27.72 2.22
N TRP A 35 13.55 -28.65 1.32
CA TRP A 35 14.55 -29.40 0.59
C TRP A 35 15.43 -28.47 -0.26
N LEU A 36 14.81 -27.52 -0.97
CA LEU A 36 15.53 -26.52 -1.76
C LEU A 36 16.39 -25.61 -0.89
N LEU A 37 15.85 -25.11 0.22
CA LEU A 37 16.58 -24.22 1.13
C LEU A 37 17.73 -24.91 1.87
N ASN A 38 17.64 -26.21 2.14
CA ASN A 38 18.67 -26.95 2.85
C ASN A 38 19.73 -27.55 1.93
N ASN A 39 19.39 -27.94 0.70
CA ASN A 39 20.30 -28.61 -0.22
C ASN A 39 20.75 -27.73 -1.39
N GLY A 40 19.98 -26.70 -1.74
CA GLY A 40 20.24 -25.88 -2.92
C GLY A 40 21.29 -24.78 -2.73
N GLY A 41 21.68 -24.48 -1.47
CA GLY A 41 22.74 -23.54 -1.14
C GLY A 41 22.65 -22.22 -1.93
N LEU A 42 23.75 -21.84 -2.59
CA LEU A 42 23.84 -20.65 -3.44
C LEU A 42 22.72 -20.58 -4.50
N PHE A 43 22.43 -21.71 -5.18
CA PHE A 43 21.46 -21.74 -6.28
C PHE A 43 20.03 -21.50 -5.80
N ALA A 44 19.66 -22.04 -4.63
CA ALA A 44 18.38 -21.75 -4.01
C ALA A 44 18.25 -20.25 -3.71
N GLY A 45 19.31 -19.62 -3.19
CA GLY A 45 19.32 -18.19 -2.90
C GLY A 45 19.23 -17.31 -4.14
N LEU A 46 19.94 -17.65 -5.22
CA LEU A 46 19.87 -16.92 -6.49
C LEU A 46 18.45 -16.93 -7.06
N ILE A 47 17.82 -18.11 -7.10
CA ILE A 47 16.48 -18.28 -7.67
C ILE A 47 15.44 -17.62 -6.78
N LEU A 48 15.40 -17.97 -5.50
CA LEU A 48 14.36 -17.50 -4.58
C LEU A 48 14.52 -16.01 -4.27
N GLY A 49 15.74 -15.52 -4.09
CA GLY A 49 16.01 -14.10 -3.86
C GLY A 49 15.65 -13.24 -5.07
N GLY A 50 15.94 -13.71 -6.29
CA GLY A 50 15.55 -13.01 -7.52
C GLY A 50 14.05 -13.08 -7.78
N ALA A 51 13.42 -14.23 -7.58
CA ALA A 51 11.99 -14.43 -7.79
C ALA A 51 11.11 -13.76 -6.72
N MET A 52 11.66 -13.41 -5.55
CA MET A 52 10.90 -12.86 -4.44
C MET A 52 10.10 -11.61 -4.84
N ALA A 53 10.67 -10.70 -5.63
CA ALA A 53 9.95 -9.52 -6.11
C ALA A 53 8.71 -9.87 -6.96
N ILE A 54 8.77 -10.94 -7.75
CA ILE A 54 7.65 -11.43 -8.55
C ILE A 54 6.58 -12.04 -7.63
N ILE A 55 7.00 -12.81 -6.62
CA ILE A 55 6.11 -13.40 -5.61
C ILE A 55 5.39 -12.31 -4.80
N VAL A 56 6.10 -11.22 -4.48
CA VAL A 56 5.50 -10.05 -3.79
C VAL A 56 4.48 -9.38 -4.69
N MET A 57 4.83 -9.13 -5.95
CA MET A 57 3.94 -8.52 -6.95
C MET A 57 2.62 -9.29 -7.10
N THR A 58 2.64 -10.63 -7.07
CA THR A 58 1.42 -11.45 -7.19
C THR A 58 0.68 -11.65 -5.86
N GLY A 59 1.13 -11.06 -4.75
CA GLY A 59 0.55 -11.25 -3.41
C GLY A 59 0.80 -12.63 -2.79
N MET A 60 1.51 -13.52 -3.50
CA MET A 60 1.73 -14.91 -3.09
C MET A 60 2.70 -15.05 -1.91
N HIS A 61 3.41 -13.99 -1.54
CA HIS A 61 4.31 -13.97 -0.39
C HIS A 61 3.57 -14.24 0.94
N TYR A 62 2.31 -13.84 1.07
CA TYR A 62 1.48 -14.17 2.24
C TYR A 62 1.14 -15.66 2.34
N ALA A 63 1.04 -16.36 1.20
CA ALA A 63 0.82 -17.80 1.18
C ALA A 63 1.99 -18.60 1.79
N ILE A 64 3.16 -17.97 1.95
CA ILE A 64 4.38 -18.56 2.53
C ILE A 64 4.44 -18.35 4.05
N VAL A 65 3.58 -17.50 4.64
CA VAL A 65 3.59 -17.23 6.09
C VAL A 65 3.38 -18.48 6.94
N PRO A 66 2.42 -19.39 6.66
CA PRO A 66 2.26 -20.62 7.42
C PRO A 66 3.50 -21.52 7.39
N PHE A 67 4.21 -21.54 6.26
CA PHE A 67 5.48 -22.26 6.11
C PHE A 67 6.56 -21.68 7.03
N VAL A 68 6.70 -20.35 7.09
CA VAL A 68 7.66 -19.67 7.97
C VAL A 68 7.33 -19.94 9.45
N ILE A 69 6.05 -19.85 9.84
CA ILE A 69 5.61 -20.15 11.21
C ILE A 69 5.93 -21.61 11.58
N SER A 70 5.67 -22.55 10.67
CA SER A 70 5.99 -23.98 10.86
C SER A 70 7.49 -24.19 11.07
N ASN A 71 8.34 -23.54 10.27
CA ASN A 71 9.79 -23.62 10.42
C ASN A 71 10.30 -23.00 11.73
N LEU A 72 9.77 -21.84 12.12
CA LEU A 72 10.10 -21.21 13.40
C LEU A 72 9.72 -22.11 14.58
N ALA A 73 8.54 -22.74 14.54
CA ALA A 73 8.09 -23.65 15.59
C ALA A 73 8.93 -24.94 15.66
N LYS A 74 9.32 -25.49 14.49
CA LYS A 74 10.01 -26.78 14.40
C LYS A 74 11.52 -26.68 14.61
N TYR A 75 12.15 -25.65 14.07
CA TYR A 75 13.61 -25.50 14.03
C TYR A 75 14.12 -24.35 14.89
N GLY A 76 13.23 -23.48 15.38
CA GLY A 76 13.60 -22.24 16.09
C GLY A 76 14.11 -21.13 15.17
N TYR A 77 14.15 -21.37 13.85
CA TYR A 77 14.60 -20.41 12.86
C TYR A 77 13.99 -20.71 11.49
N ASP A 78 14.04 -19.73 10.59
CA ASP A 78 13.65 -19.88 9.19
C ASP A 78 14.71 -19.30 8.23
N LYS A 79 14.92 -19.98 7.11
CA LYS A 79 15.89 -19.60 6.06
C LYS A 79 15.26 -18.84 4.89
N PHE A 80 13.94 -18.85 4.77
CA PHE A 80 13.23 -18.16 3.70
C PHE A 80 13.01 -16.69 4.03
N LEU A 81 12.63 -16.40 5.27
CA LEU A 81 12.26 -15.09 5.76
C LEU A 81 13.35 -14.02 5.51
N PRO A 82 14.67 -14.28 5.65
CA PRO A 82 15.70 -13.31 5.26
C PRO A 82 15.65 -12.87 3.78
N LEU A 83 15.13 -13.71 2.87
CA LEU A 83 14.99 -13.39 1.45
C LEU A 83 13.97 -12.27 1.21
N THR A 84 12.98 -12.11 2.10
CA THR A 84 12.00 -11.01 2.01
C THR A 84 12.68 -9.67 2.29
N TYR A 85 13.58 -9.63 3.28
CA TYR A 85 14.38 -8.44 3.59
C TYR A 85 15.30 -8.06 2.44
N ILE A 86 15.96 -9.05 1.86
CA ILE A 86 16.85 -8.89 0.72
C ILE A 86 16.09 -8.35 -0.49
N SER A 87 14.89 -8.87 -0.76
CA SER A 87 14.02 -8.36 -1.82
C SER A 87 13.64 -6.90 -1.60
N ASN A 88 13.30 -6.51 -0.37
CA ASN A 88 12.96 -5.13 -0.04
C ASN A 88 14.14 -4.18 -0.24
N MET A 89 15.33 -4.57 0.23
CA MET A 89 16.56 -3.80 0.01
C MET A 89 16.92 -3.71 -1.48
N SER A 90 16.63 -4.76 -2.23
CA SER A 90 16.84 -4.77 -3.68
C SER A 90 15.91 -3.79 -4.41
N GLN A 91 14.63 -3.72 -4.03
CA GLN A 91 13.68 -2.74 -4.59
C GLN A 91 14.11 -1.31 -4.25
N ALA A 92 14.52 -1.06 -3.01
CA ALA A 92 15.06 0.23 -2.60
C ALA A 92 16.30 0.59 -3.43
N GLY A 93 17.27 -0.32 -3.55
CA GLY A 93 18.49 -0.11 -4.32
C GLY A 93 18.23 0.24 -5.78
N ALA A 94 17.36 -0.52 -6.46
CA ALA A 94 16.98 -0.22 -7.84
C ALA A 94 16.36 1.17 -7.99
N THR A 95 15.50 1.56 -7.06
CA THR A 95 14.83 2.86 -7.04
C THR A 95 15.83 4.01 -6.81
N PHE A 96 16.77 3.84 -5.87
CA PHE A 96 17.87 4.81 -5.69
C PHE A 96 18.79 4.87 -6.92
N GLY A 97 18.96 3.78 -7.67
CA GLY A 97 19.65 3.82 -8.96
C GLY A 97 18.97 4.77 -9.96
N VAL A 98 17.63 4.77 -10.00
CA VAL A 98 16.84 5.73 -10.80
C VAL A 98 17.02 7.15 -10.27
N PHE A 99 16.97 7.36 -8.94
CA PHE A 99 17.22 8.67 -8.33
C PHE A 99 18.56 9.28 -8.76
N PHE A 100 19.65 8.51 -8.72
CA PHE A 100 20.96 9.00 -9.13
C PHE A 100 21.09 9.18 -10.65
N ARG A 101 20.35 8.38 -11.44
CA ARG A 101 20.46 8.38 -12.90
C ARG A 101 19.61 9.44 -13.59
N SER A 102 18.39 9.66 -13.10
CA SER A 102 17.39 10.50 -13.73
C SER A 102 17.81 11.97 -13.76
N LYS A 103 17.47 12.67 -14.83
CA LYS A 103 17.64 14.12 -14.94
C LYS A 103 16.38 14.90 -14.57
N ASP A 104 15.22 14.26 -14.64
CA ASP A 104 13.94 14.87 -14.30
C ASP A 104 13.78 15.04 -12.78
N LYS A 105 13.37 16.25 -12.36
CA LYS A 105 13.24 16.59 -10.93
C LYS A 105 12.09 15.83 -10.25
N LYS A 106 10.98 15.57 -10.95
CA LYS A 106 9.82 14.85 -10.41
C LYS A 106 10.16 13.37 -10.23
N VAL A 107 10.73 12.75 -11.27
CA VAL A 107 11.19 11.35 -11.20
C VAL A 107 12.21 11.15 -10.10
N LYS A 108 13.13 12.11 -9.93
CA LYS A 108 14.09 12.09 -8.80
C LYS A 108 13.40 12.15 -7.45
N SER A 109 12.51 13.11 -7.24
CA SER A 109 11.82 13.26 -5.95
C SER A 109 11.01 12.00 -5.61
N LEU A 110 10.24 11.48 -6.59
CA LEU A 110 9.47 10.25 -6.44
C LEU A 110 10.36 9.03 -6.14
N ALA A 111 11.48 8.87 -6.87
CA ALA A 111 12.40 7.77 -6.64
C ALA A 111 13.07 7.85 -5.26
N PHE A 112 13.34 9.05 -4.75
CA PHE A 112 13.90 9.22 -3.42
C PHE A 112 12.89 8.86 -2.33
N SER A 113 11.67 9.40 -2.39
CA SER A 113 10.63 9.17 -1.39
C SER A 113 10.20 7.69 -1.36
N THR A 114 9.87 7.11 -2.50
CA THR A 114 9.48 5.69 -2.61
C THR A 114 10.65 4.74 -2.33
N GLY A 115 11.89 5.13 -2.66
CA GLY A 115 13.08 4.40 -2.26
C GLY A 115 13.22 4.30 -0.74
N LEU A 116 12.88 5.37 -0.01
CA LEU A 116 12.89 5.39 1.45
C LEU A 116 11.77 4.51 2.05
N THR A 117 10.56 4.50 1.46
CA THR A 117 9.48 3.60 1.92
C THR A 117 9.88 2.14 1.75
N ALA A 118 10.55 1.80 0.64
CA ALA A 118 11.06 0.45 0.39
C ALA A 118 12.11 0.02 1.42
N LEU A 119 12.98 0.93 1.89
CA LEU A 119 13.89 0.66 3.00
C LEU A 119 13.14 0.35 4.30
N MET A 120 11.99 0.97 4.52
CA MET A 120 11.13 0.72 5.68
C MET A 120 10.27 -0.55 5.56
N GLY A 121 10.39 -1.26 4.43
CA GLY A 121 9.71 -2.53 4.19
C GLY A 121 8.42 -2.43 3.39
N VAL A 122 8.03 -1.22 2.96
CA VAL A 122 6.86 -0.94 2.12
C VAL A 122 7.34 -0.71 0.69
N THR A 123 7.28 -1.76 -0.12
CA THR A 123 7.91 -1.77 -1.46
C THR A 123 6.98 -1.39 -2.59
N GLU A 124 5.67 -1.34 -2.34
CA GLU A 124 4.62 -1.10 -3.32
C GLU A 124 4.81 0.25 -4.04
N PRO A 125 5.06 1.38 -3.34
CA PRO A 125 5.28 2.66 -4.01
C PRO A 125 6.51 2.64 -4.93
N ALA A 126 7.59 1.98 -4.51
CA ALA A 126 8.83 1.89 -5.28
C ALA A 126 8.71 0.93 -6.47
N MET A 127 8.08 -0.22 -6.23
CA MET A 127 7.92 -1.28 -7.21
C MET A 127 6.99 -0.84 -8.34
N TYR A 128 5.81 -0.32 -8.00
CA TYR A 128 4.80 0.11 -8.97
C TYR A 128 5.01 1.54 -9.48
N GLY A 129 5.55 2.46 -8.67
CA GLY A 129 5.74 3.84 -9.09
C GLY A 129 7.01 4.10 -9.90
N ILE A 130 8.04 3.25 -9.75
CA ILE A 130 9.33 3.42 -10.44
C ILE A 130 9.76 2.14 -11.15
N ASN A 131 9.98 1.05 -10.40
CA ASN A 131 10.75 -0.07 -10.94
C ASN A 131 10.07 -0.75 -12.13
N ILE A 132 8.77 -1.04 -12.03
CA ILE A 132 7.98 -1.68 -13.09
C ILE A 132 7.74 -0.71 -14.25
N VAL A 133 7.42 0.56 -13.96
CA VAL A 133 7.17 1.61 -14.96
C VAL A 133 8.33 1.68 -15.95
N TYR A 134 9.56 1.78 -15.44
CA TYR A 134 10.75 1.88 -16.27
C TYR A 134 11.33 0.53 -16.70
N LYS A 135 10.80 -0.60 -16.21
CA LYS A 135 11.14 -2.02 -16.48
C LYS A 135 12.59 -2.43 -16.18
N ARG A 136 13.58 -1.67 -16.65
CA ARG A 136 15.01 -1.88 -16.44
C ARG A 136 15.40 -1.81 -14.95
N PRO A 137 14.88 -0.88 -14.13
CA PRO A 137 15.14 -0.90 -12.70
C PRO A 137 14.51 -2.12 -12.01
N PHE A 138 13.34 -2.59 -12.47
CA PHE A 138 12.78 -3.85 -11.99
C PHE A 138 13.69 -5.04 -12.30
N MET A 139 14.26 -5.13 -13.51
CA MET A 139 15.25 -6.16 -13.80
C MET A 139 16.49 -6.05 -12.91
N ALA A 140 16.95 -4.83 -12.63
CA ALA A 140 18.06 -4.61 -11.70
C ALA A 140 17.73 -5.11 -10.28
N SER A 141 16.49 -4.92 -9.80
CA SER A 141 16.07 -5.44 -8.49
C SER A 141 15.97 -6.97 -8.45
N LEU A 142 15.64 -7.64 -9.56
CA LEU A 142 15.74 -9.10 -9.63
C LEU A 142 17.20 -9.57 -9.50
N ILE A 143 18.14 -8.86 -10.14
CA ILE A 143 19.56 -9.20 -10.12
C ILE A 143 20.16 -9.00 -8.72
N GLY A 144 19.89 -7.87 -8.06
CA GLY A 144 20.39 -7.67 -6.69
C GLY A 144 19.70 -8.57 -5.67
N GLY A 145 18.41 -8.87 -5.88
CA GLY A 145 17.69 -9.85 -5.06
C GLY A 145 18.33 -11.23 -5.16
N ALA A 146 18.69 -11.66 -6.37
CA ALA A 146 19.44 -12.90 -6.58
C ALA A 146 20.83 -12.85 -5.93
N ALA A 147 21.59 -11.76 -6.10
CA ALA A 147 22.93 -11.64 -5.52
C ALA A 147 22.91 -11.71 -3.98
N GLY A 148 22.04 -10.93 -3.33
CA GLY A 148 21.88 -10.95 -1.88
C GLY A 148 21.30 -12.28 -1.38
N GLY A 149 20.31 -12.85 -2.08
CA GLY A 149 19.70 -14.11 -1.72
C GLY A 149 20.68 -15.28 -1.83
N GLY A 150 21.48 -15.30 -2.89
CA GLY A 150 22.56 -16.25 -3.10
C GLY A 150 23.59 -16.20 -1.97
N PHE A 151 24.04 -14.99 -1.60
CA PHE A 151 24.93 -14.80 -0.46
C PHE A 151 24.29 -15.29 0.85
N ALA A 152 23.04 -14.89 1.12
CA ALA A 152 22.34 -15.28 2.33
C ALA A 152 22.22 -16.80 2.48
N MET A 153 21.86 -17.50 1.40
CA MET A 153 21.73 -18.95 1.43
C MET A 153 23.08 -19.67 1.48
N LEU A 154 24.13 -19.12 0.87
CA LEU A 154 25.49 -19.67 0.94
C LEU A 154 26.03 -19.65 2.38
N PHE A 155 25.80 -18.56 3.10
CA PHE A 155 26.23 -18.40 4.50
C PHE A 155 25.18 -18.87 5.51
N GLY A 156 24.06 -19.43 5.03
CA GLY A 156 23.02 -20.02 5.87
C GLY A 156 22.34 -19.02 6.80
N VAL A 157 22.07 -17.81 6.32
CA VAL A 157 21.39 -16.74 7.07
C VAL A 157 20.02 -17.21 7.56
N LYS A 158 19.71 -16.83 8.81
CA LYS A 158 18.50 -17.25 9.53
C LYS A 158 17.74 -16.05 10.06
N ALA A 159 16.43 -16.19 10.12
CA ALA A 159 15.55 -15.35 10.92
C ALA A 159 15.00 -16.17 12.09
N TYR A 160 14.78 -15.52 13.23
CA TYR A 160 14.35 -16.18 14.48
C TYR A 160 12.95 -15.74 14.91
N VAL A 161 12.48 -14.60 14.41
CA VAL A 161 11.16 -14.04 14.73
C VAL A 161 10.52 -13.49 13.47
N LEU A 162 9.22 -13.74 13.31
CA LEU A 162 8.40 -13.07 12.32
C LEU A 162 7.98 -11.69 12.85
N THR A 163 8.71 -10.65 12.46
CA THR A 163 8.52 -9.26 12.93
C THR A 163 7.37 -8.53 12.26
N GLY A 164 6.77 -9.11 11.21
CA GLY A 164 5.71 -8.48 10.42
C GLY A 164 6.19 -7.37 9.47
N ASN A 165 7.47 -7.02 9.47
CA ASN A 165 8.06 -6.02 8.58
C ASN A 165 9.40 -6.54 8.01
N GLY A 166 9.53 -6.58 6.68
CA GLY A 166 10.75 -7.02 5.99
C GLY A 166 11.76 -5.90 5.69
N GLY A 167 11.64 -4.73 6.30
CA GLY A 167 12.52 -3.58 6.14
C GLY A 167 13.51 -3.42 7.28
N ILE A 168 14.17 -2.26 7.34
CA ILE A 168 15.07 -1.87 8.44
C ILE A 168 14.40 -2.01 9.83
N PRO A 169 13.13 -1.62 10.04
CA PRO A 169 12.48 -1.81 11.35
C PRO A 169 12.38 -3.28 11.79
N GLY A 170 12.41 -4.22 10.85
CA GLY A 170 12.33 -5.66 11.12
C GLY A 170 13.66 -6.33 11.47
N LEU A 171 14.79 -5.61 11.41
CA LEU A 171 16.12 -6.18 11.71
C LEU A 171 16.23 -6.96 13.04
N PRO A 172 15.53 -6.59 14.13
CA PRO A 172 15.53 -7.40 15.36
C PRO A 172 15.16 -8.87 15.14
N GLY A 173 14.34 -9.20 14.13
CA GLY A 173 13.96 -10.57 13.80
C GLY A 173 15.08 -11.43 13.23
N LEU A 174 16.18 -10.82 12.79
CA LEU A 174 17.36 -11.47 12.23
C LEU A 174 18.49 -11.61 13.24
N VAL A 175 18.34 -11.08 14.47
CA VAL A 175 19.39 -11.06 15.48
C VAL A 175 19.67 -12.49 15.96
N GLY A 176 20.90 -12.93 15.73
CA GLY A 176 21.44 -14.23 16.10
C GLY A 176 22.78 -14.47 15.44
N ASP A 177 23.22 -15.72 15.35
CA ASP A 177 24.59 -16.09 14.94
C ASP A 177 24.95 -15.66 13.51
N THR A 178 23.95 -15.47 12.65
CA THR A 178 24.13 -15.12 11.23
C THR A 178 23.76 -13.68 10.90
N PHE A 179 23.50 -12.85 11.91
CA PHE A 179 23.00 -11.47 11.73
C PHE A 179 23.91 -10.61 10.85
N VAL A 180 25.22 -10.70 11.04
CA VAL A 180 26.20 -9.95 10.23
C VAL A 180 26.12 -10.34 8.75
N TYR A 181 25.97 -11.63 8.46
CA TYR A 181 25.80 -12.10 7.09
C TYR A 181 24.46 -11.64 6.49
N ALA A 182 23.41 -11.51 7.31
CA ALA A 182 22.13 -10.94 6.89
C ALA A 182 22.28 -9.47 6.44
N LEU A 183 22.99 -8.66 7.23
CA LEU A 183 23.27 -7.26 6.90
C LEU A 183 24.10 -7.14 5.62
N ILE A 184 25.10 -8.01 5.44
CA ILE A 184 25.91 -8.03 4.22
C ILE A 184 25.06 -8.44 3.02
N ALA A 185 24.18 -9.44 3.15
CA ALA A 185 23.28 -9.86 2.07
C ALA A 185 22.33 -8.74 1.65
N MET A 186 21.77 -8.04 2.62
CA MET A 186 20.89 -6.87 2.42
C MET A 186 21.64 -5.72 1.72
N ALA A 187 22.83 -5.37 2.21
CA ALA A 187 23.67 -4.35 1.59
C ALA A 187 24.09 -4.74 0.17
N LEU A 188 24.44 -6.00 -0.06
CA LEU A 188 24.79 -6.53 -1.37
C LEU A 188 23.62 -6.40 -2.34
N ALA A 189 22.41 -6.78 -1.93
CA ALA A 189 21.22 -6.62 -2.76
C ALA A 189 20.94 -5.17 -3.13
N PHE A 190 21.03 -4.26 -2.14
CA PHE A 190 20.86 -2.84 -2.36
C PHE A 190 21.89 -2.28 -3.37
N VAL A 191 23.18 -2.54 -3.13
CA VAL A 191 24.27 -1.99 -3.95
C VAL A 191 24.26 -2.55 -5.36
N VAL A 192 24.04 -3.86 -5.52
CA VAL A 192 23.95 -4.49 -6.85
C VAL A 192 22.77 -3.89 -7.62
N SER A 193 21.60 -3.82 -7.01
CA SER A 193 20.41 -3.25 -7.69
C SER A 193 20.59 -1.78 -8.05
N LEU A 194 21.23 -0.98 -7.19
CA LEU A 194 21.54 0.41 -7.45
C LEU A 194 22.47 0.57 -8.65
N ILE A 195 23.59 -0.17 -8.66
CA ILE A 195 24.59 -0.11 -9.72
C ILE A 195 23.96 -0.54 -11.05
N PHE A 196 23.26 -1.68 -11.08
CA PHE A 196 22.63 -2.17 -12.30
C PHE A 196 21.52 -1.24 -12.80
N SER A 197 20.69 -0.71 -11.91
CA SER A 197 19.64 0.26 -12.27
C SER A 197 20.25 1.54 -12.86
N TYR A 198 21.33 2.05 -12.25
CA TYR A 198 22.05 3.21 -12.75
C TYR A 198 22.66 2.96 -14.15
N ILE A 199 23.29 1.80 -14.35
CA ILE A 199 23.95 1.43 -15.61
C ILE A 199 22.94 1.17 -16.73
N PHE A 200 21.89 0.38 -16.46
CA PHE A 200 20.85 0.09 -17.45
C PHE A 200 20.06 1.33 -17.83
N GLY A 201 20.00 2.29 -16.91
CA GLY A 201 19.32 3.56 -17.09
C GLY A 201 17.81 3.41 -17.22
N ILE A 202 17.16 4.55 -17.37
CA ILE A 202 15.72 4.64 -17.60
C ILE A 202 15.46 5.32 -18.93
N ASP A 203 14.36 4.92 -19.57
CA ASP A 203 13.83 5.65 -20.71
C ASP A 203 12.95 6.79 -20.17
N GLU A 204 13.49 8.01 -20.15
CA GLU A 204 12.79 9.18 -19.60
C GLU A 204 11.56 9.58 -20.43
N THR A 205 11.36 9.03 -21.64
CA THR A 205 10.13 9.28 -22.41
C THR A 205 8.93 8.48 -21.93
N VAL A 206 9.18 7.36 -21.23
CA VAL A 206 8.14 6.53 -20.59
C VAL A 206 7.55 7.25 -19.36
N ALA A 207 8.29 8.21 -18.82
CA ALA A 207 7.92 9.00 -17.65
C ALA A 207 6.73 9.94 -17.90
N ILE A 208 6.54 10.41 -19.14
CA ILE A 208 5.70 11.59 -19.40
C ILE A 208 4.21 11.25 -19.45
N SER A 209 3.80 10.02 -19.78
CA SER A 209 2.37 9.69 -19.90
C SER A 209 1.68 9.35 -18.57
N ASP A 210 2.43 8.88 -17.57
CA ASP A 210 1.87 8.35 -16.31
C ASP A 210 2.36 9.16 -15.08
N LEU A 211 3.25 10.16 -15.26
CA LEU A 211 3.74 11.07 -14.21
C LEU A 211 3.32 12.54 -14.41
N GLU A 212 2.57 12.84 -15.47
CA GLU A 212 1.56 13.90 -15.45
C GLU A 212 0.39 13.34 -14.60
N GLU A 213 0.41 13.37 -13.26
CA GLU A 213 0.34 14.55 -12.41
C GLU A 213 1.01 14.33 -11.04
N THR A 214 2.27 14.73 -10.92
CA THR A 214 2.69 15.45 -9.72
C THR A 214 3.12 16.85 -10.14
N PRO A 215 2.23 17.85 -10.12
CA PRO A 215 2.72 19.19 -9.88
C PRO A 215 3.42 19.14 -8.52
N ASN A 216 4.67 19.57 -8.46
CA ASN A 216 5.11 20.33 -7.30
C ASN A 216 4.25 21.60 -7.32
N THR A 217 3.00 21.51 -6.88
CA THR A 217 2.29 22.71 -6.46
C THR A 217 2.94 23.10 -5.16
N VAL A 218 3.38 24.36 -5.12
CA VAL A 218 3.51 25.08 -3.86
C VAL A 218 2.25 24.74 -3.07
N GLN A 219 2.36 24.13 -1.90
CA GLN A 219 1.19 23.97 -1.04
C GLN A 219 0.67 25.38 -0.82
N VAL A 220 -0.52 25.65 -1.34
CA VAL A 220 -1.22 26.90 -1.13
C VAL A 220 -2.33 26.58 -0.14
N ASP A 221 -2.73 27.60 0.62
CA ASP A 221 -3.90 27.48 1.47
C ASP A 221 -5.12 27.13 0.59
N GLU A 222 -5.88 26.13 1.00
CA GLU A 222 -7.03 25.62 0.25
C GLU A 222 -8.17 25.28 1.21
N THR A 223 -9.41 25.39 0.72
CA THR A 223 -10.60 25.03 1.47
C THR A 223 -11.35 23.93 0.74
N LEU A 224 -11.73 22.89 1.47
CA LEU A 224 -12.48 21.75 0.95
C LEU A 224 -13.93 21.92 1.33
N ASN A 225 -14.82 21.67 0.37
CA ASN A 225 -16.25 21.64 0.61
C ASN A 225 -16.75 20.29 1.13
N ALA A 226 -17.96 20.26 1.68
CA ALA A 226 -18.59 19.00 2.04
C ALA A 226 -18.83 18.17 0.78
N PRO A 227 -18.52 16.86 0.79
CA PRO A 227 -18.72 16.00 -0.37
C PRO A 227 -20.16 15.49 -0.50
N VAL A 228 -21.06 15.83 0.43
CA VAL A 228 -22.44 15.33 0.48
C VAL A 228 -23.38 16.42 1.00
N TYR A 229 -24.68 16.29 0.72
CA TYR A 229 -25.70 16.93 1.54
C TYR A 229 -25.89 16.09 2.81
N GLY A 230 -25.82 16.73 3.98
CA GLY A 230 -25.86 15.97 5.23
C GLY A 230 -25.56 16.81 6.47
N GLU A 231 -25.18 16.13 7.55
CA GLU A 231 -24.74 16.78 8.79
C GLU A 231 -23.31 16.36 9.11
N ILE A 232 -22.47 17.32 9.52
CA ILE A 232 -21.13 17.02 10.04
C ILE A 232 -21.26 16.30 11.38
N LYS A 233 -20.55 15.18 11.51
CA LYS A 233 -20.38 14.43 12.74
C LYS A 233 -19.00 14.62 13.32
N ASN A 234 -18.91 14.48 14.64
CA ASN A 234 -17.63 14.41 15.32
C ASN A 234 -16.89 13.15 14.85
N ILE A 235 -15.69 13.32 14.30
CA ILE A 235 -14.87 12.21 13.80
C ILE A 235 -14.59 11.15 14.88
N LYS A 236 -14.51 11.56 16.15
CA LYS A 236 -14.29 10.66 17.29
C LYS A 236 -15.47 9.75 17.61
N GLU A 237 -16.64 10.02 17.05
CA GLU A 237 -17.84 9.21 17.23
C GLU A 237 -18.05 8.21 16.08
N VAL A 238 -17.15 8.20 15.09
CA VAL A 238 -17.16 7.23 14.00
C VAL A 238 -16.74 5.86 14.51
N SER A 239 -17.43 4.81 14.05
CA SER A 239 -17.24 3.43 14.51
C SER A 239 -15.92 2.79 14.05
N ASP A 240 -15.30 3.34 13.02
CA ASP A 240 -14.01 2.88 12.49
C ASP A 240 -12.85 3.62 13.14
N ALA A 241 -12.02 2.90 13.90
CA ALA A 241 -10.87 3.44 14.60
C ALA A 241 -9.83 4.07 13.66
N THR A 242 -9.70 3.58 12.43
CA THR A 242 -8.75 4.09 11.43
C THR A 242 -9.03 5.57 11.11
N PHE A 243 -10.32 5.91 11.02
CA PHE A 243 -10.77 7.28 10.77
C PHE A 243 -10.93 8.07 12.06
N ALA A 244 -11.48 7.47 13.12
CA ALA A 244 -11.68 8.14 14.41
C ALA A 244 -10.37 8.58 15.08
N ASP A 245 -9.30 7.80 14.89
CA ASP A 245 -7.94 8.11 15.37
C ASP A 245 -7.13 8.90 14.33
N GLU A 246 -7.74 9.32 13.21
CA GLU A 246 -7.12 10.10 12.14
C GLU A 246 -5.83 9.46 11.57
N MET A 247 -5.73 8.13 11.58
CA MET A 247 -4.54 7.39 11.12
C MET A 247 -4.27 7.58 9.62
N MET A 248 -5.33 7.86 8.85
CA MET A 248 -5.27 8.15 7.41
C MET A 248 -5.14 9.65 7.12
N GLY A 249 -4.94 10.48 8.16
CA GLY A 249 -4.92 11.94 8.07
C GLY A 249 -6.13 12.61 8.71
N LYS A 250 -6.07 13.94 8.78
CA LYS A 250 -7.15 14.79 9.27
C LYS A 250 -8.40 14.58 8.44
N SER A 251 -9.52 14.38 9.12
CA SER A 251 -10.75 13.95 8.46
C SER A 251 -12.00 14.63 9.02
N ALA A 252 -13.00 14.71 8.16
CA ALA A 252 -14.34 15.16 8.48
C ALA A 252 -15.33 14.02 8.18
N ALA A 253 -16.25 13.78 9.11
CA ALA A 253 -17.29 12.77 8.97
C ALA A 253 -18.63 13.45 8.67
N PHE A 254 -19.41 12.85 7.76
CA PHE A 254 -20.71 13.36 7.34
C PHE A 254 -21.75 12.26 7.41
N LEU A 255 -22.96 12.60 7.87
CA LEU A 255 -24.13 11.74 7.74
C LEU A 255 -24.97 12.19 6.53
N PRO A 256 -24.95 11.46 5.40
CA PRO A 256 -25.64 11.89 4.19
C PRO A 256 -27.17 11.83 4.33
N THR A 257 -27.85 12.85 3.80
CA THR A 257 -29.31 12.88 3.67
C THR A 257 -29.79 12.36 2.32
N GLU A 258 -28.92 12.36 1.30
CA GLU A 258 -29.19 11.79 -0.01
C GLU A 258 -28.03 10.92 -0.53
N GLY A 259 -28.34 10.12 -1.55
CA GLY A 259 -27.44 9.15 -2.16
C GLY A 259 -26.49 9.72 -3.21
N LYS A 260 -25.87 10.88 -2.96
CA LYS A 260 -25.00 11.56 -3.92
C LYS A 260 -23.71 12.03 -3.26
N LEU A 261 -22.59 11.82 -3.95
CA LEU A 261 -21.26 12.25 -3.57
C LEU A 261 -20.74 13.24 -4.61
N PHE A 262 -20.24 14.38 -4.14
CA PHE A 262 -19.76 15.49 -4.94
C PHE A 262 -18.28 15.76 -4.71
N SER A 263 -17.62 16.39 -5.67
CA SER A 263 -16.23 16.79 -5.53
C SER A 263 -16.09 17.94 -4.52
N PRO A 264 -15.25 17.81 -3.49
CA PRO A 264 -15.01 18.88 -2.54
C PRO A 264 -14.06 19.97 -3.07
N VAL A 265 -13.38 19.72 -4.19
CA VAL A 265 -12.32 20.57 -4.78
C VAL A 265 -12.31 20.47 -6.31
N ASN A 266 -11.59 21.39 -6.96
CA ASN A 266 -11.12 21.19 -8.34
C ASN A 266 -9.90 20.27 -8.32
N GLY A 267 -9.82 19.32 -9.25
CA GLY A 267 -8.68 18.43 -9.32
C GLY A 267 -8.87 17.23 -10.23
N THR A 268 -8.09 16.18 -10.01
CA THR A 268 -8.08 14.98 -10.84
C THR A 268 -8.38 13.73 -10.00
N ILE A 269 -9.21 12.84 -10.55
CA ILE A 269 -9.50 11.54 -9.95
C ILE A 269 -8.26 10.63 -10.07
N ILE A 270 -7.49 10.49 -9.00
CA ILE A 270 -6.27 9.67 -8.98
C ILE A 270 -6.55 8.19 -8.72
N SER A 271 -7.68 7.86 -8.09
CA SER A 271 -8.09 6.46 -7.90
C SER A 271 -9.60 6.34 -7.73
N LEU A 272 -10.20 5.40 -8.45
CA LEU A 272 -11.55 4.92 -8.22
C LEU A 272 -11.45 3.46 -7.78
N PHE A 273 -11.86 3.17 -6.55
CA PHE A 273 -11.74 1.82 -6.01
C PHE A 273 -12.67 0.86 -6.76
N LYS A 274 -12.25 -0.40 -6.94
CA LYS A 274 -13.00 -1.40 -7.71
C LYS A 274 -14.45 -1.57 -7.22
N THR A 275 -14.65 -1.55 -5.91
CA THR A 275 -15.96 -1.68 -5.27
C THR A 275 -16.69 -0.34 -5.12
N LYS A 276 -16.16 0.76 -5.70
CA LYS A 276 -16.73 2.11 -5.80
C LYS A 276 -17.11 2.80 -4.49
N HIS A 277 -16.87 2.17 -3.35
CA HIS A 277 -17.08 2.74 -2.02
C HIS A 277 -16.17 3.93 -1.69
N ALA A 278 -15.06 4.08 -2.41
CA ALA A 278 -14.09 5.15 -2.18
C ALA A 278 -13.56 5.73 -3.48
N ILE A 279 -13.24 7.03 -3.43
CA ILE A 279 -12.65 7.83 -4.51
C ILE A 279 -11.52 8.65 -3.92
N ALA A 280 -10.35 8.62 -4.54
CA ALA A 280 -9.25 9.50 -4.21
C ALA A 280 -9.12 10.59 -5.28
N ILE A 281 -9.04 11.84 -4.83
CA ILE A 281 -8.93 13.05 -5.64
C ILE A 281 -7.64 13.74 -5.25
N LYS A 282 -6.92 14.24 -6.25
CA LYS A 282 -5.82 15.17 -6.03
C LYS A 282 -6.28 16.55 -6.42
N SER A 283 -6.29 17.50 -5.49
CA SER A 283 -6.67 18.87 -5.80
C SER A 283 -5.63 19.55 -6.68
N ASP A 284 -6.05 20.55 -7.44
CA ASP A 284 -5.15 21.41 -8.21
C ASP A 284 -4.12 22.11 -7.32
N SER A 285 -4.44 22.31 -6.03
CA SER A 285 -3.55 22.90 -5.03
C SER A 285 -2.63 21.88 -4.34
N GLY A 286 -2.83 20.58 -4.56
CA GLY A 286 -1.95 19.50 -4.11
C GLY A 286 -2.47 18.65 -2.94
N ALA A 287 -3.68 18.89 -2.44
CA ALA A 287 -4.29 18.08 -1.38
C ALA A 287 -4.69 16.70 -1.94
N GLU A 288 -4.29 15.63 -1.26
CA GLU A 288 -4.74 14.27 -1.56
C GLU A 288 -5.93 13.94 -0.67
N ILE A 289 -7.10 13.79 -1.30
CA ILE A 289 -8.39 13.69 -0.61
C ILE A 289 -8.98 12.31 -0.88
N LEU A 290 -9.21 11.55 0.18
CA LEU A 290 -9.93 10.29 0.15
C LEU A 290 -11.38 10.52 0.59
N LEU A 291 -12.31 10.27 -0.32
CA LEU A 291 -13.75 10.18 -0.03
C LEU A 291 -14.13 8.71 0.14
N HIS A 292 -14.69 8.36 1.30
CA HIS A 292 -15.10 7.00 1.63
C HIS A 292 -16.57 6.99 2.05
N VAL A 293 -17.43 6.33 1.27
CA VAL A 293 -18.89 6.31 1.48
C VAL A 293 -19.29 5.12 2.33
N GLY A 294 -19.71 5.42 3.56
CA GLY A 294 -20.14 4.44 4.56
C GLY A 294 -18.98 3.64 5.15
N ILE A 295 -19.18 3.08 6.34
CA ILE A 295 -18.16 2.25 7.01
C ILE A 295 -18.37 0.79 6.61
N ASP A 296 -17.27 0.07 6.33
CA ASP A 296 -17.27 -1.34 5.94
C ASP A 296 -17.99 -1.67 4.61
N THR A 297 -18.38 -0.65 3.84
CA THR A 297 -19.11 -0.78 2.56
C THR A 297 -18.30 -1.40 1.42
N VAL A 298 -16.97 -1.54 1.58
CA VAL A 298 -16.13 -2.35 0.69
C VAL A 298 -16.66 -3.78 0.53
N LYS A 299 -17.36 -4.31 1.55
CA LYS A 299 -17.97 -5.65 1.58
C LYS A 299 -19.17 -5.78 0.64
N LEU A 300 -19.71 -4.68 0.11
CA LEU A 300 -20.81 -4.66 -0.86
C LEU A 300 -20.35 -5.01 -2.29
N ASP A 301 -19.03 -5.15 -2.54
CA ASP A 301 -18.44 -5.50 -3.83
C ASP A 301 -18.95 -4.66 -5.02
N GLY A 302 -19.27 -3.38 -4.77
CA GLY A 302 -19.79 -2.45 -5.76
C GLY A 302 -21.30 -2.47 -5.98
N GLU A 303 -22.05 -3.30 -5.25
CA GLU A 303 -23.51 -3.20 -5.19
C GLU A 303 -23.94 -1.85 -4.60
N TYR A 304 -25.05 -1.31 -5.10
CA TYR A 304 -25.63 -0.03 -4.68
C TYR A 304 -24.79 1.21 -5.00
N PHE A 305 -23.71 1.07 -5.77
CA PHE A 305 -22.84 2.18 -6.18
C PHE A 305 -22.78 2.34 -7.71
N GLU A 306 -23.02 3.55 -8.18
CA GLU A 306 -22.87 3.95 -9.58
C GLU A 306 -21.93 5.16 -9.69
N ALA A 307 -20.77 4.94 -10.31
CA ALA A 307 -19.75 5.97 -10.49
C ALA A 307 -20.02 6.73 -11.80
N HIS A 308 -19.93 8.06 -11.72
CA HIS A 308 -20.10 8.99 -12.85
C HIS A 308 -18.76 9.50 -13.39
N VAL A 309 -17.67 9.12 -12.74
CA VAL A 309 -16.28 9.45 -13.08
C VAL A 309 -15.43 8.19 -13.20
N LYS A 310 -14.25 8.33 -13.82
CA LYS A 310 -13.20 7.30 -13.89
C LYS A 310 -11.85 7.91 -13.50
N THR A 311 -10.89 7.05 -13.17
CA THR A 311 -9.50 7.47 -12.92
C THR A 311 -8.93 8.24 -14.12
N GLY A 312 -8.29 9.37 -13.84
CA GLY A 312 -7.75 10.31 -14.82
C GLY A 312 -8.71 11.41 -15.27
N ASP A 313 -9.98 11.40 -14.83
CA ASP A 313 -10.91 12.50 -15.12
C ASP A 313 -10.57 13.73 -14.28
N ILE A 314 -10.66 14.91 -14.91
CA ILE A 314 -10.62 16.21 -14.25
C ILE A 314 -12.03 16.54 -13.77
N VAL A 315 -12.15 17.01 -12.52
CA VAL A 315 -13.41 17.36 -11.87
C VAL A 315 -13.34 18.77 -11.31
N GLU A 316 -14.46 19.48 -11.37
CA GLU A 316 -14.66 20.76 -10.70
C GLU A 316 -15.35 20.54 -9.36
N GLN A 317 -15.13 21.47 -8.43
CA GLN A 317 -15.78 21.48 -7.13
C GLN A 317 -17.30 21.52 -7.30
N GLY A 318 -18.00 20.59 -6.66
CA GLY A 318 -19.45 20.42 -6.79
C GLY A 318 -19.88 19.45 -7.91
N ASP A 319 -18.95 18.89 -8.69
CA ASP A 319 -19.28 17.86 -9.68
C ASP A 319 -19.77 16.58 -9.02
N LEU A 320 -20.75 15.92 -9.65
CA LEU A 320 -21.28 14.64 -9.18
C LEU A 320 -20.29 13.51 -9.51
N LEU A 321 -19.77 12.85 -8.49
CA LEU A 321 -18.78 11.79 -8.62
C LEU A 321 -19.40 10.39 -8.59
N LEU A 322 -20.32 10.17 -7.66
CA LEU A 322 -20.87 8.86 -7.34
C LEU A 322 -22.31 9.01 -6.84
N THR A 323 -23.19 8.13 -7.28
CA THR A 323 -24.51 7.94 -6.71
C THR A 323 -24.58 6.60 -5.99
N PHE A 324 -25.27 6.56 -4.85
CA PHE A 324 -25.40 5.37 -4.05
C PHE A 324 -26.80 5.22 -3.44
N ASP A 325 -27.25 3.99 -3.23
CA ASP A 325 -28.54 3.73 -2.59
C ASP A 325 -28.39 3.80 -1.05
N ALA A 326 -28.66 4.99 -0.51
CA ALA A 326 -28.54 5.28 0.91
C ALA A 326 -29.42 4.38 1.80
N ASP A 327 -30.62 4.02 1.33
CA ASP A 327 -31.56 3.19 2.10
C ASP A 327 -31.05 1.75 2.17
N LYS A 328 -30.59 1.20 1.03
CA LYS A 328 -30.01 -0.15 0.98
C LYS A 328 -28.73 -0.29 1.79
N ILE A 329 -27.86 0.70 1.77
CA ILE A 329 -26.62 0.68 2.55
C ILE A 329 -26.94 0.74 4.05
N LYS A 330 -27.88 1.61 4.47
CA LYS A 330 -28.30 1.74 5.88
C LYS A 330 -28.92 0.46 6.47
N GLU A 331 -29.40 -0.47 5.65
CA GLU A 331 -29.95 -1.74 6.14
C GLU A 331 -28.89 -2.58 6.90
N ASN A 332 -27.62 -2.52 6.46
CA ASN A 332 -26.57 -3.40 6.98
C ASN A 332 -25.27 -2.68 7.36
N TYR A 333 -25.10 -1.41 6.98
CA TYR A 333 -23.87 -0.65 7.16
C TYR A 333 -24.14 0.78 7.64
N ASP A 334 -23.15 1.36 8.30
CA ASP A 334 -23.17 2.77 8.68
C ASP A 334 -22.96 3.63 7.43
N LEU A 335 -23.86 4.58 7.14
CA LEU A 335 -23.77 5.47 5.98
C LEU A 335 -22.80 6.65 6.21
N THR A 336 -22.16 6.73 7.36
CA THR A 336 -21.20 7.82 7.65
C THR A 336 -20.13 7.87 6.57
N THR A 337 -20.11 8.98 5.84
CA THR A 337 -19.18 9.25 4.75
C THR A 337 -18.00 10.04 5.30
N ILE A 338 -16.78 9.62 4.99
CA ILE A 338 -15.56 10.23 5.49
C ILE A 338 -14.87 10.95 4.34
N MET A 339 -14.42 12.18 4.61
CA MET A 339 -13.44 12.89 3.80
C MET A 339 -12.15 12.99 4.61
N ALA A 340 -11.05 12.42 4.11
CA ALA A 340 -9.75 12.45 4.75
C ALA A 340 -8.69 13.09 3.84
N VAL A 341 -7.83 13.94 4.42
CA VAL A 341 -6.67 14.51 3.72
C VAL A 341 -5.47 13.59 3.98
N THR A 342 -5.13 12.73 3.02
CA THR A 342 -4.15 11.65 3.23
C THR A 342 -2.72 12.15 3.34
N ASN A 343 -2.43 13.32 2.78
CA ASN A 343 -1.16 14.01 2.92
C ASN A 343 -1.21 15.14 3.97
N THR A 344 -1.97 14.96 5.07
CA THR A 344 -2.07 15.97 6.15
C THR A 344 -0.72 16.52 6.63
N ASN A 345 0.30 15.66 6.74
CA ASN A 345 1.63 16.07 7.25
C ASN A 345 2.38 17.02 6.31
N ASP A 346 1.88 17.19 5.09
CA ASP A 346 2.40 18.15 4.12
C ASP A 346 1.90 19.57 4.40
N TYR A 347 0.94 19.76 5.31
CA TYR A 347 0.37 21.06 5.65
C TYR A 347 0.72 21.49 7.07
N ALA A 348 0.86 22.80 7.30
CA ALA A 348 1.11 23.37 8.62
C ALA A 348 -0.09 23.17 9.56
N ALA A 349 -1.30 23.27 9.02
CA ALA A 349 -2.53 23.00 9.75
C ALA A 349 -3.62 22.50 8.81
N VAL A 350 -4.46 21.58 9.30
CA VAL A 350 -5.70 21.15 8.66
C VAL A 350 -6.79 21.21 9.71
N GLU A 351 -7.71 22.16 9.57
CA GLU A 351 -8.70 22.51 10.59
C GLU A 351 -10.12 22.29 10.09
N LEU A 352 -10.98 21.72 10.94
CA LEU A 352 -12.41 21.62 10.70
C LEU A 352 -13.06 22.97 11.00
N VAL A 353 -13.56 23.63 9.95
CA VAL A 353 -14.21 24.96 10.03
C VAL A 353 -15.74 24.89 9.87
N GLY A 354 -16.26 23.76 9.37
CA GLY A 354 -17.70 23.54 9.18
C GLY A 354 -18.41 23.01 10.43
N ALA A 355 -19.69 23.35 10.57
CA ALA A 355 -20.56 22.79 11.62
C ALA A 355 -22.02 22.65 11.15
N GLY A 356 -22.71 21.63 11.65
CA GLY A 356 -24.15 21.41 11.43
C GLY A 356 -24.48 20.86 10.04
N VAL A 357 -25.60 21.32 9.48
CA VAL A 357 -26.09 20.88 8.17
C VAL A 357 -25.19 21.46 7.07
N THR A 358 -24.78 20.60 6.15
CA THR A 358 -23.86 20.89 5.06
C THR A 358 -24.48 20.60 3.71
N THR A 359 -24.05 21.38 2.73
CA THR A 359 -24.30 21.21 1.30
C THR A 359 -22.95 21.10 0.58
N PRO A 360 -22.90 20.65 -0.69
CA PRO A 360 -21.68 20.68 -1.50
C PRO A 360 -21.04 22.07 -1.70
N GLU A 361 -21.71 23.14 -1.29
CA GLU A 361 -21.18 24.51 -1.27
C GLU A 361 -20.58 24.92 0.09
N SER A 362 -20.84 24.13 1.14
CA SER A 362 -20.38 24.40 2.51
C SER A 362 -18.91 24.07 2.65
N GLN A 363 -18.11 25.04 3.07
CA GLN A 363 -16.70 24.85 3.41
C GLN A 363 -16.55 24.14 4.76
N VAL A 364 -15.72 23.09 4.81
CA VAL A 364 -15.66 22.20 5.98
C VAL A 364 -14.26 21.95 6.50
N LEU A 365 -13.25 21.90 5.63
CA LEU A 365 -11.84 21.81 6.04
C LEU A 365 -11.04 22.96 5.43
N GLU A 366 -10.20 23.60 6.23
CA GLU A 366 -9.23 24.60 5.81
C GLU A 366 -7.81 24.01 5.95
N LEU A 367 -7.04 24.02 4.87
CA LEU A 367 -5.66 23.54 4.81
C LEU A 367 -4.75 24.75 4.69
N ARG A 368 -3.77 24.88 5.60
CA ARG A 368 -2.77 25.96 5.59
C ARG A 368 -1.40 25.43 5.26
N SER A 369 -0.75 26.09 4.32
CA SER A 369 0.61 25.79 3.87
C SER A 369 1.67 26.29 4.86
N GLU A 370 2.84 25.65 4.88
CA GLU A 370 3.98 26.11 5.70
C GLU A 370 4.55 27.47 5.24
N ALA A 371 4.27 27.87 4.00
CA ALA A 371 4.79 29.11 3.41
C ALA A 371 4.16 30.40 3.96
N ASN A 372 3.00 30.31 4.62
CA ASN A 372 2.23 31.47 5.11
C ASN A 372 2.27 31.65 6.64
N ASN A 373 3.19 30.99 7.36
CA ASN A 373 3.39 31.19 8.81
C ASN A 373 4.25 32.45 9.12
N GLU A 374 3.79 33.64 8.70
CA GLU A 374 4.28 34.93 9.23
C GLU A 374 3.34 35.52 10.30
#